data_AF-A0A8J2XS85-F1
#
_entry.id   AF-A0A8J2XS85-F1
#
_cell.length_a   1.000
_cell.length_b   1.000
_cell.length_c   1.000
_cell.angle_alpha   90.00
_cell.angle_beta   90.00
_cell.angle_gamma   90.00
#
_symmetry.space_group_name_H-M   'P 1'
#
loop_
_entity.id
_entity.type
_entity.pdbx_description
1 polymer ?
#
loop_
_entity_poly.entity_id
_entity_poly.type
_entity_poly.pdbx_seq_one_letter_code
_entity_poly.pdbx_strand_id
1 'polypeptide(L)'
;MAIVQLLHGHTDLETAYVINNHPYGEYETEKYFWVETNKKRGDRCCSVTLNPRTGRLNNINHGAYHTFVYLYINEEDLVKHGDFDFGLDPAKNQNLFKKMIELYDPAFLSKAQEANIRRKISESLLYDAVYQVQKMEEPAKDGYKKWAFATATKIETVPFDQIADYPAYGPLLESMPLLPTVKAA
;
A
#
# COMPACT_ATOMS: atom_id res chain seq x y z
N MET A 1 14.00 -8.18 14.00
CA MET A 1 15.06 -7.75 13.07
C MET A 1 14.87 -6.27 12.80
N ALA A 2 15.88 -5.46 13.09
CA ALA A 2 15.84 -4.02 12.82
C ALA A 2 16.06 -3.72 11.32
N ILE A 3 15.42 -2.65 10.83
CA ILE A 3 15.69 -2.09 9.50
C ILE A 3 16.89 -1.16 9.64
N VAL A 4 17.97 -1.45 8.90
CA VAL A 4 19.16 -0.60 8.84
C VAL A 4 19.03 0.44 7.74
N GLN A 5 18.54 0.02 6.57
CA GLN A 5 18.40 0.89 5.41
C GLN A 5 17.17 0.50 4.58
N LEU A 6 16.36 1.48 4.21
CA LEU A 6 15.32 1.31 3.19
C LEU A 6 15.92 1.45 1.79
N LEU A 7 15.47 0.59 0.88
CA LEU A 7 15.88 0.59 -0.52
C LEU A 7 14.73 1.08 -1.39
N HIS A 8 15.01 2.05 -2.26
CA HIS A 8 14.03 2.74 -3.08
C HIS A 8 14.48 2.83 -4.54
N GLY A 9 13.52 2.89 -5.47
CA GLY A 9 13.79 3.03 -6.90
C GLY A 9 14.12 1.72 -7.64
N HIS A 10 14.05 0.57 -6.97
CA HIS A 10 14.25 -0.74 -7.58
C HIS A 10 12.91 -1.31 -8.05
N THR A 11 12.49 -1.01 -9.28
CA THR A 11 11.13 -1.28 -9.78
C THR A 11 11.03 -2.37 -10.85
N ASP A 12 12.16 -2.78 -11.40
CA ASP A 12 12.27 -3.81 -12.42
C ASP A 12 13.68 -4.43 -12.37
N LEU A 13 13.97 -5.33 -13.30
CA LEU A 13 15.26 -6.00 -13.38
C LEU A 13 16.42 -5.03 -13.70
N GLU A 14 16.18 -3.99 -14.52
CA GLU A 14 17.21 -3.03 -14.92
C GLU A 14 17.64 -2.13 -13.76
N THR A 15 16.69 -1.82 -12.88
CA THR A 15 16.87 -1.00 -11.69
C THR A 15 17.07 -1.82 -10.42
N ALA A 16 17.17 -3.15 -10.52
CA ALA A 16 17.20 -4.04 -9.36
C ALA A 16 18.38 -3.74 -8.42
N TYR A 17 18.15 -3.92 -7.12
CA TYR A 17 19.23 -3.96 -6.15
C TYR A 17 20.00 -5.26 -6.32
N VAL A 18 21.31 -5.17 -6.52
CA VAL A 18 22.18 -6.33 -6.78
C VAL A 18 23.02 -6.62 -5.56
N ILE A 19 22.91 -7.86 -5.06
CA ILE A 19 23.90 -8.41 -4.14
C ILE A 19 24.90 -9.25 -4.93
N ASN A 20 26.18 -9.08 -4.60
CA ASN A 20 27.25 -9.92 -5.08
C ASN A 20 27.49 -11.08 -4.11
N ASN A 21 28.18 -12.11 -4.57
CA ASN A 21 28.60 -13.26 -3.77
C ASN A 21 27.45 -14.00 -3.05
N HIS A 22 26.27 -14.05 -3.67
CA HIS A 22 25.15 -14.85 -3.18
C HIS A 22 25.46 -16.35 -3.31
N PRO A 23 25.28 -17.16 -2.25
CA PRO A 23 25.51 -18.60 -2.32
C PRO A 23 24.63 -19.29 -3.38
N TYR A 24 25.24 -20.12 -4.22
CA TYR A 24 24.58 -20.93 -5.24
C TYR A 24 25.20 -22.34 -5.28
N GLY A 25 24.85 -23.16 -4.30
CA GLY A 25 25.51 -24.46 -4.10
C GLY A 25 26.97 -24.27 -3.73
N GLU A 26 27.88 -24.73 -4.59
CA GLU A 26 29.35 -24.57 -4.45
C GLU A 26 29.88 -23.25 -5.06
N TYR A 27 29.05 -22.49 -5.77
CA TYR A 27 29.44 -21.24 -6.42
C TYR A 27 28.92 -20.03 -5.65
N GLU A 28 29.50 -18.89 -5.97
CA GLU A 28 29.00 -17.56 -5.65
C GLU A 28 28.48 -16.88 -6.91
N THR A 29 27.45 -16.05 -6.78
CA THR A 29 26.84 -15.38 -7.93
C THR A 29 26.13 -14.09 -7.54
N GLU A 30 25.53 -13.41 -8.52
CA GLU A 30 24.73 -12.21 -8.30
C GLU A 30 23.27 -12.58 -8.07
N LYS A 31 22.61 -11.85 -7.16
CA LYS A 31 21.16 -11.91 -6.97
C LYS A 31 20.56 -10.52 -6.99
N TYR A 32 19.45 -10.41 -7.71
CA TYR A 32 18.77 -9.18 -8.05
C TYR A 32 17.45 -9.14 -7.30
N PHE A 33 17.09 -7.98 -6.75
CA PHE A 33 15.83 -7.74 -6.03
C PHE A 33 15.16 -6.45 -6.51
N TRP A 34 13.85 -6.48 -6.72
CA TRP A 34 13.05 -5.30 -7.04
C TRP A 34 11.60 -5.46 -6.57
N VAL A 35 10.87 -4.34 -6.54
CA VAL A 35 9.42 -4.31 -6.28
C VAL A 35 8.70 -4.07 -7.59
N GLU A 36 7.87 -5.02 -8.02
CA GLU A 36 7.00 -4.85 -9.18
C GLU A 36 5.63 -4.33 -8.73
N THR A 37 5.20 -3.18 -9.28
CA THR A 37 3.88 -2.59 -9.00
C THR A 37 2.86 -2.91 -10.09
N ASN A 38 1.74 -3.52 -9.69
CA ASN A 38 0.56 -3.72 -10.52
C ASN A 38 -0.58 -2.79 -10.06
N LYS A 39 -1.12 -1.99 -10.99
CA LYS A 39 -2.18 -0.98 -10.71
C LYS A 39 -3.49 -1.54 -10.13
N LYS A 40 -3.72 -2.86 -10.21
CA LYS A 40 -4.94 -3.51 -9.72
C LYS A 40 -4.67 -4.43 -8.52
N ARG A 41 -3.51 -5.07 -8.50
CA ARG A 41 -3.16 -6.10 -7.50
C ARG A 41 -2.31 -5.56 -6.35
N GLY A 42 -1.63 -4.43 -6.53
CA GLY A 42 -0.65 -3.93 -5.57
C GLY A 42 0.78 -4.25 -6.00
N ASP A 43 1.67 -4.35 -5.03
CA ASP A 43 3.10 -4.58 -5.22
C ASP A 43 3.47 -6.03 -4.91
N ARG A 44 4.55 -6.52 -5.51
CA ARG A 44 5.18 -7.79 -5.11
C ARG A 44 6.69 -7.68 -5.14
N CYS A 45 7.36 -8.35 -4.20
CA CYS A 45 8.80 -8.52 -4.26
C CYS A 45 9.14 -9.55 -5.35
N CYS A 46 10.12 -9.21 -6.19
CA CYS A 46 10.66 -10.08 -7.20
C CYS A 46 12.16 -10.29 -6.94
N SER A 47 12.65 -11.48 -7.26
CA SER A 47 14.09 -11.76 -7.22
C SER A 47 14.51 -12.74 -8.30
N VAL A 48 15.75 -12.62 -8.75
CA VAL A 48 16.36 -13.58 -9.68
C VAL A 48 17.84 -13.72 -9.38
N THR A 49 18.40 -14.88 -9.68
CA THR A 49 19.83 -15.16 -9.53
C THR A 49 20.44 -15.39 -10.91
N LEU A 50 21.65 -14.89 -11.14
CA LEU A 50 22.44 -15.26 -12.32
C LEU A 50 22.92 -16.70 -12.16
N ASN A 51 22.87 -17.51 -13.21
CA ASN A 51 23.44 -18.85 -13.18
C ASN A 51 24.94 -18.77 -13.49
N PRO A 52 25.84 -19.03 -12.52
CA PRO A 52 27.28 -18.86 -12.73
C PRO A 52 27.86 -19.86 -13.75
N ARG A 53 27.16 -20.97 -14.02
CA ARG A 53 27.61 -21.99 -14.98
C ARG A 53 27.27 -21.61 -16.43
N THR A 54 26.22 -20.83 -16.65
CA THR A 54 25.71 -20.54 -18.01
C THR A 54 25.74 -19.04 -18.36
N GLY A 55 25.96 -18.17 -17.37
CA GLY A 55 25.89 -16.71 -17.53
C GLY A 55 24.49 -16.19 -17.85
N ARG A 56 23.45 -16.98 -17.65
CA ARG A 56 22.05 -16.61 -17.92
C ARG A 56 21.28 -16.43 -16.61
N LEU A 57 20.32 -15.51 -16.59
CA LEU A 57 19.40 -15.39 -15.46
C LEU A 57 18.55 -16.65 -15.33
N ASN A 58 18.34 -17.09 -14.09
CA ASN A 58 17.37 -18.13 -13.78
C ASN A 58 15.93 -17.60 -13.95
N ASN A 59 14.94 -18.47 -13.73
CA ASN A 59 13.54 -18.03 -13.68
C ASN A 59 13.34 -17.03 -12.55
N ILE A 60 12.61 -15.96 -12.84
CA ILE A 60 12.26 -14.93 -11.85
C ILE A 60 11.35 -15.57 -10.80
N ASN A 61 11.71 -15.40 -9.54
CA ASN A 61 10.85 -15.71 -8.42
C ASN A 61 9.97 -14.49 -8.12
N HIS A 62 8.65 -14.68 -8.25
CA HIS A 62 7.65 -13.67 -7.95
C HIS A 62 6.96 -13.97 -6.63
N GLY A 63 7.02 -13.02 -5.70
CA GLY A 63 6.24 -13.07 -4.46
C GLY A 63 4.74 -12.88 -4.67
N ALA A 64 4.00 -12.95 -3.56
CA ALA A 64 2.59 -12.60 -3.53
C ALA A 64 2.39 -11.09 -3.71
N TYR A 65 1.19 -10.71 -4.14
CA TYR A 65 0.80 -9.31 -4.22
C TYR A 65 0.27 -8.83 -2.87
N HIS A 66 0.74 -7.66 -2.45
CA HIS A 66 0.33 -6.91 -1.26
C HIS A 66 -0.02 -5.48 -1.66
N THR A 67 -0.71 -4.72 -0.81
CA THR A 67 -1.10 -3.35 -1.17
C THR A 67 0.12 -2.45 -1.41
N PHE A 68 1.14 -2.59 -0.57
CA PHE A 68 2.42 -1.91 -0.71
C PHE A 68 3.55 -2.84 -0.22
N VAL A 69 4.66 -2.89 -0.97
CA VAL A 69 5.87 -3.66 -0.62
C VAL A 69 7.07 -2.73 -0.66
N TYR A 70 7.97 -2.87 0.31
CA TYR A 70 9.24 -2.14 0.36
C TYR A 70 10.41 -3.10 0.57
N LEU A 71 11.58 -2.74 0.05
CA LEU A 71 12.83 -3.45 0.24
C LEU A 71 13.67 -2.79 1.33
N TYR A 72 14.43 -3.58 2.06
CA TYR A 72 15.32 -3.07 3.10
C TYR A 72 16.51 -4.00 3.36
N ILE A 73 17.57 -3.44 3.94
CA ILE A 73 18.70 -4.19 4.52
C ILE A 73 18.49 -4.30 6.03
N ASN A 74 18.61 -5.52 6.56
CA ASN A 74 18.50 -5.77 7.99
C ASN A 74 19.87 -5.66 8.71
N GLU A 75 19.87 -5.86 10.02
CA GLU A 75 21.09 -5.84 10.86
C GLU A 75 22.13 -6.93 10.54
N GLU A 76 21.77 -7.93 9.72
CA GLU A 76 22.66 -9.01 9.27
C GLU A 76 23.21 -8.75 7.86
N ASP A 77 23.03 -7.53 7.33
CA ASP A 77 23.39 -7.14 5.96
C ASP A 77 22.66 -7.98 4.88
N LEU A 78 21.47 -8.50 5.21
CA LEU A 78 20.64 -9.26 4.29
C LEU A 78 19.54 -8.39 3.71
N VAL A 79 19.36 -8.48 2.39
CA VAL A 79 18.20 -7.90 1.70
C VAL A 79 16.94 -8.67 2.10
N LYS A 80 15.95 -7.93 2.60
CA LYS A 80 14.62 -8.40 2.97
C LYS A 80 13.57 -7.49 2.34
N HIS A 81 12.32 -7.89 2.48
CA HIS A 81 11.16 -7.10 2.08
C HIS A 81 10.14 -7.12 3.21
N GLY A 82 9.39 -6.04 3.33
CA GLY A 82 8.20 -5.96 4.17
C GLY A 82 7.02 -5.45 3.36
N ASP A 83 5.84 -5.59 3.92
CA ASP A 83 4.59 -5.26 3.27
C ASP A 83 3.60 -4.57 4.21
N PHE A 84 2.69 -3.81 3.61
CA PHE A 84 1.52 -3.25 4.27
C PHE A 84 0.28 -3.69 3.50
N ASP A 85 -0.59 -4.44 4.18
CA ASP A 85 -1.88 -4.88 3.64
C ASP A 85 -3.06 -4.25 4.38
N PHE A 86 -3.74 -3.35 3.67
CA PHE A 86 -4.94 -2.69 4.18
C PHE A 86 -6.14 -3.64 4.04
N GLY A 87 -6.76 -3.94 5.18
CA GLY A 87 -7.91 -4.84 5.28
C GLY A 87 -9.25 -4.14 5.07
N LEU A 88 -10.32 -4.75 5.57
CA LEU A 88 -11.68 -4.23 5.46
C LEU A 88 -12.11 -3.32 6.63
N ASP A 89 -11.25 -3.13 7.62
CA ASP A 89 -11.52 -2.36 8.84
C ASP A 89 -10.84 -0.99 8.73
N PRO A 90 -11.61 0.11 8.55
CA PRO A 90 -11.05 1.44 8.36
C PRO A 90 -10.20 1.91 9.53
N ALA A 91 -10.61 1.63 10.78
CA ALA A 91 -9.88 2.08 11.97
C ALA A 91 -8.51 1.39 12.08
N LYS A 92 -8.45 0.09 11.74
CA LYS A 92 -7.17 -0.62 11.62
C LYS A 92 -6.31 -0.05 10.49
N ASN A 93 -6.92 0.27 9.35
CA ASN A 93 -6.22 0.85 8.20
C ASN A 93 -5.64 2.23 8.50
N GLN A 94 -6.32 3.08 9.30
CA GLN A 94 -5.74 4.36 9.75
C GLN A 94 -4.46 4.16 10.56
N ASN A 95 -4.50 3.25 11.53
CA ASN A 95 -3.32 2.94 12.35
C ASN A 95 -2.20 2.30 11.54
N LEU A 96 -2.55 1.42 10.59
CA LEU A 96 -1.59 0.80 9.69
C LEU A 96 -0.93 1.83 8.76
N PHE A 97 -1.72 2.78 8.23
CA PHE A 97 -1.21 3.87 7.40
C PHE A 97 -0.22 4.76 8.17
N LYS A 98 -0.53 5.12 9.42
CA LYS A 98 0.38 5.89 10.28
C LYS A 98 1.73 5.20 10.44
N LYS A 99 1.72 3.90 10.76
CA LYS A 99 2.95 3.10 10.83
C LYS A 99 3.71 3.05 9.50
N MET A 100 2.98 3.01 8.39
CA MET A 100 3.59 3.02 7.06
C MET A 100 4.34 4.32 6.79
N ILE A 101 3.73 5.48 7.04
CA ILE A 101 4.38 6.79 6.79
C ILE A 101 5.44 7.15 7.83
N GLU A 102 5.35 6.59 9.05
CA GLU A 102 6.44 6.66 10.05
C GLU A 102 7.66 5.86 9.61
N LEU A 103 7.43 4.72 8.95
CA LEU A 103 8.50 3.85 8.47
C LEU A 103 9.08 4.33 7.14
N TYR A 104 8.23 4.66 6.17
CA TYR A 104 8.58 4.87 4.78
C TYR A 104 8.18 6.28 4.33
N ASP A 105 9.17 7.07 3.90
CA ASP A 105 8.92 8.42 3.39
C ASP A 105 8.08 8.37 2.10
N PRO A 106 6.86 8.94 2.11
CA PRO A 106 5.98 8.94 0.95
C PRO A 106 6.56 9.57 -0.31
N ALA A 107 7.60 10.41 -0.20
CA ALA A 107 8.27 11.00 -1.36
C ALA A 107 8.90 9.96 -2.30
N PHE A 108 9.16 8.74 -1.81
CA PHE A 108 9.70 7.63 -2.62
C PHE A 108 8.63 6.74 -3.24
N LEU A 109 7.35 6.96 -2.95
CA LEU A 109 6.27 6.20 -3.56
C LEU A 109 6.11 6.57 -5.04
N SER A 110 5.96 5.56 -5.89
CA SER A 110 5.49 5.78 -7.24
C SER A 110 4.02 6.18 -7.24
N LYS A 111 3.58 6.90 -8.28
CA LYS A 111 2.15 7.25 -8.47
C LYS A 111 1.23 6.03 -8.47
N ALA A 112 1.72 4.88 -8.94
CA ALA A 112 0.94 3.65 -8.97
C ALA A 112 0.77 3.03 -7.58
N GLN A 113 1.81 3.08 -6.74
CA GLN A 113 1.75 2.67 -5.34
C GLN A 113 0.82 3.58 -4.55
N GLU A 114 0.96 4.90 -4.73
CA GLU A 114 0.10 5.89 -4.11
C GLU A 114 -1.39 5.62 -4.44
N ALA A 115 -1.69 5.39 -5.73
CA ALA A 115 -3.04 5.07 -6.18
C ALA A 115 -3.56 3.75 -5.59
N ASN A 116 -2.73 2.72 -5.48
CA ASN A 116 -3.12 1.44 -4.87
C ASN A 116 -3.49 1.60 -3.40
N ILE A 117 -2.69 2.36 -2.63
CA ILE A 117 -2.95 2.63 -1.21
C ILE A 117 -4.22 3.45 -1.03
N ARG A 118 -4.37 4.57 -1.75
CA ARG A 118 -5.60 5.41 -1.71
C ARG A 118 -6.84 4.60 -2.02
N ARG A 119 -6.79 3.77 -3.07
CA ARG A 119 -7.89 2.90 -3.47
C ARG A 119 -8.25 1.92 -2.37
N LYS A 120 -7.27 1.23 -1.77
CA LYS A 120 -7.53 0.24 -0.73
C LYS A 120 -8.13 0.85 0.54
N ILE A 121 -7.65 2.01 0.97
CA ILE A 121 -8.23 2.72 2.11
C ILE A 121 -9.67 3.15 1.79
N SER A 122 -9.91 3.72 0.60
CA SER A 122 -11.25 4.14 0.18
C SER A 122 -12.23 2.97 0.05
N GLU A 123 -11.80 1.86 -0.57
CA GLU A 123 -12.57 0.62 -0.68
C GLU A 123 -12.96 0.09 0.70
N SER A 124 -12.05 0.13 1.69
CA SER A 124 -12.33 -0.34 3.04
C SER A 124 -13.42 0.49 3.73
N LEU A 125 -13.41 1.81 3.56
CA LEU A 125 -14.44 2.71 4.09
C LEU A 125 -15.81 2.43 3.47
N LEU A 126 -15.86 2.30 2.14
CA LEU A 126 -17.11 2.02 1.44
C LEU A 126 -17.65 0.62 1.80
N TYR A 127 -16.77 -0.36 2.01
CA TYR A 127 -17.15 -1.70 2.43
C TYR A 127 -17.72 -1.71 3.85
N ASP A 128 -17.03 -1.08 4.82
CA ASP A 128 -17.56 -0.95 6.18
C ASP A 128 -18.92 -0.25 6.17
N ALA A 129 -19.09 0.79 5.34
CA ALA A 129 -20.38 1.46 5.18
C ALA A 129 -21.51 0.52 4.78
N VAL A 130 -21.29 -0.36 3.80
CA VAL A 130 -22.30 -1.34 3.36
C VAL A 130 -22.69 -2.29 4.49
N TYR A 131 -21.79 -2.61 5.41
CA TYR A 131 -22.05 -3.51 6.53
C TYR A 131 -22.71 -2.80 7.72
N GLN A 132 -22.19 -1.62 8.12
CA GLN A 132 -22.71 -0.87 9.28
C GLN A 132 -24.14 -0.37 9.04
N VAL A 133 -24.47 0.07 7.81
CA VAL A 133 -25.81 0.56 7.45
C VAL A 133 -26.91 -0.49 7.57
N GLN A 134 -26.57 -1.78 7.61
CA GLN A 134 -27.55 -2.86 7.83
C GLN A 134 -27.99 -2.94 9.29
N LYS A 135 -27.22 -2.36 10.21
CA LYS A 135 -27.45 -2.38 11.66
C LYS A 135 -28.04 -1.07 12.18
N MET A 136 -28.35 -0.14 11.28
CA MET A 136 -28.77 1.22 11.60
C MET A 136 -30.19 1.47 11.12
N GLU A 137 -30.93 2.25 11.90
CA GLU A 137 -32.22 2.82 11.50
C GLU A 137 -32.04 4.18 10.82
N GLU A 138 -33.03 4.61 10.05
CA GLU A 138 -33.07 5.99 9.54
C GLU A 138 -33.27 7.00 10.69
N PRO A 139 -32.65 8.20 10.65
CA PRO A 139 -31.83 8.77 9.58
C PRO A 139 -30.33 8.46 9.68
N ALA A 140 -29.88 7.70 10.69
CA ALA A 140 -28.48 7.43 10.93
C ALA A 140 -27.82 6.67 9.76
N LYS A 141 -28.60 5.82 9.09
CA LYS A 141 -28.19 5.10 7.89
C LYS A 141 -27.82 6.02 6.72
N ASP A 142 -28.69 6.97 6.36
CA ASP A 142 -28.40 7.97 5.32
C ASP A 142 -27.20 8.84 5.69
N GLY A 143 -27.11 9.27 6.96
CA GLY A 143 -25.97 10.03 7.48
C GLY A 143 -24.64 9.29 7.31
N TYR A 144 -24.58 8.01 7.69
CA TYR A 144 -23.38 7.19 7.54
C TYR A 144 -22.95 7.05 6.08
N LYS A 145 -23.88 6.76 5.16
CA LYS A 145 -23.57 6.63 3.73
C LYS A 145 -22.98 7.91 3.16
N LYS A 146 -23.59 9.06 3.46
CA LYS A 146 -23.12 10.38 3.01
C LYS A 146 -21.72 10.67 3.55
N TRP A 147 -21.49 10.41 4.83
CA TRP A 147 -20.19 10.57 5.45
C TRP A 147 -19.12 9.67 4.79
N ALA A 148 -19.41 8.38 4.61
CA ALA A 148 -18.46 7.43 4.04
C ALA A 148 -18.10 7.79 2.59
N PHE A 149 -19.09 8.16 1.78
CA PHE A 149 -18.87 8.58 0.39
C PHE A 149 -18.05 9.87 0.31
N ALA A 150 -18.44 10.91 1.07
CA ALA A 150 -17.70 12.17 1.09
C ALA A 150 -16.25 11.99 1.57
N THR A 151 -16.04 11.11 2.56
CA THR A 151 -14.70 10.78 3.06
C THR A 151 -13.87 10.06 2.01
N ALA A 152 -14.42 9.03 1.35
CA ALA A 152 -13.73 8.31 0.28
C ALA A 152 -13.34 9.23 -0.88
N THR A 153 -14.23 10.13 -1.33
CA THR A 153 -13.90 11.13 -2.36
C THR A 153 -12.79 12.08 -1.91
N LYS A 154 -12.78 12.48 -0.63
CA LYS A 154 -11.73 13.34 -0.09
C LYS A 154 -10.37 12.62 -0.09
N ILE A 155 -10.32 11.33 0.23
CA ILE A 155 -9.09 10.52 0.21
C ILE A 155 -8.43 10.51 -1.17
N GLU A 156 -9.17 10.65 -2.26
CA GLU A 156 -8.59 10.68 -3.61
C GLU A 156 -7.85 11.99 -3.93
N THR A 157 -8.12 13.07 -3.17
CA THR A 157 -7.70 14.44 -3.54
C THR A 157 -6.82 15.14 -2.52
N VAL A 158 -6.80 14.68 -1.27
CA VAL A 158 -5.94 15.26 -0.21
C VAL A 158 -4.46 14.91 -0.40
N PRO A 159 -3.53 15.67 0.19
CA PRO A 159 -2.13 15.28 0.33
C PRO A 159 -2.01 13.84 0.87
N PHE A 160 -1.01 13.10 0.38
CA PHE A 160 -0.93 11.66 0.63
C PHE A 160 -0.78 11.32 2.12
N ASP A 161 0.04 12.08 2.82
CA ASP A 161 0.25 11.98 4.27
C ASP A 161 -1.04 12.20 5.10
N GLN A 162 -2.09 12.79 4.51
CA GLN A 162 -3.36 13.10 5.17
C GLN A 162 -4.49 12.13 4.84
N ILE A 163 -4.27 11.09 4.01
CA ILE A 163 -5.36 10.23 3.54
C ILE A 163 -5.98 9.36 4.64
N ALA A 164 -5.30 9.18 5.77
CA ALA A 164 -5.83 8.48 6.93
C ALA A 164 -6.40 9.42 8.02
N ASP A 165 -6.31 10.74 7.84
CA ASP A 165 -6.75 11.74 8.81
C ASP A 165 -8.25 12.09 8.66
N TYR A 166 -9.06 11.08 8.36
CA TYR A 166 -10.51 11.23 8.37
C TYR A 166 -11.06 11.02 9.79
N PRO A 167 -12.07 11.81 10.19
CA PRO A 167 -12.68 11.69 11.50
C PRO A 167 -13.36 10.32 11.63
N ALA A 168 -13.45 9.77 12.84
CA ALA A 168 -14.36 8.65 13.09
C ALA A 168 -15.79 9.07 12.72
N TYR A 169 -16.62 8.11 12.29
CA TYR A 169 -18.05 8.37 12.20
C TYR A 169 -18.61 8.64 13.60
N GLY A 170 -18.78 9.91 13.93
CA GLY A 170 -19.68 10.33 15.00
C GLY A 170 -21.10 10.52 14.43
N PRO A 171 -22.14 10.53 15.27
CA PRO A 171 -23.45 11.03 14.87
C PRO A 171 -23.34 12.53 14.54
N LEU A 172 -22.81 12.86 13.37
CA LEU A 172 -22.73 14.20 12.81
C LEU A 172 -24.06 14.49 12.12
N LEU A 173 -25.07 14.82 12.92
CA LEU A 173 -26.35 15.31 12.43
C LEU A 173 -26.39 16.85 12.31
N GLU A 174 -25.37 17.61 12.74
CA GLU A 174 -25.56 19.06 12.90
C GLU A 174 -24.52 20.01 12.29
N SER A 175 -23.47 19.57 11.59
CA SER A 175 -22.47 20.57 11.13
C SER A 175 -21.76 20.34 9.79
N MET A 176 -22.20 19.41 8.94
CA MET A 176 -21.67 19.35 7.58
C MET A 176 -22.53 20.20 6.63
N PRO A 177 -21.96 21.18 5.91
CA PRO A 177 -22.70 21.91 4.90
C PRO A 177 -23.21 20.91 3.86
N LEU A 178 -24.52 20.92 3.63
CA LEU A 178 -25.15 20.17 2.56
C LEU A 178 -24.40 20.48 1.26
N LEU A 179 -23.85 19.45 0.61
CA LEU A 179 -23.30 19.61 -0.73
C LEU A 179 -24.40 20.25 -1.61
N PRO A 180 -24.07 21.27 -2.42
CA PRO A 180 -25.05 21.88 -3.31
C PRO A 180 -25.61 20.76 -4.20
N THR A 181 -26.92 20.58 -4.12
CA THR A 181 -27.63 19.67 -5.01
C THR A 181 -27.38 20.15 -6.43
N VAL A 182 -26.63 19.34 -7.19
CA VAL A 182 -26.54 19.50 -8.64
C VAL A 182 -27.94 19.28 -9.16
N LYS A 183 -28.65 20.36 -9.49
CA LYS A 183 -29.88 20.27 -10.27
C LYS A 183 -29.48 19.69 -11.61
N ALA A 184 -29.96 18.48 -11.90
CA ALA A 184 -29.91 17.93 -13.25
C ALA A 184 -30.67 18.90 -14.17
N ALA A 185 -29.98 19.32 -15.24
CA ALA A 185 -30.57 20.05 -16.36
C ALA A 185 -31.29 19.07 -17.30
#